data_AF-A0A6N8IW68-F1
#
_entry.id   AF-A0A6N8IW68-F1
#
_cell.length_a   1.000
_cell.length_b   1.000
_cell.length_c   1.000
_cell.angle_alpha   90.00
_cell.angle_beta   90.00
_cell.angle_gamma   90.00
#
_symmetry.space_group_name_H-M   'P 1'
#
loop_
_entity.id
_entity.type
_entity.pdbx_description
1 polymer ?
#
loop_
_entity_poly.entity_id
_entity_poly.type
_entity_poly.pdbx_seq_one_letter_code
_entity_poly.pdbx_strand_id
1 'polypeptide(L)'
;MTFTLSHAVLDEILARHRIRSNDLTGIDKLFGGADGYYWYHTLRHLCPKGEVMTWSTQEELRAAVQGIEDETAAEDEVKPQQLRPEHLAAIAGHLGTP
;
A
#
# COMPACT_ATOMS: atom_id res chain seq x y z
N MET A 1 -8.32 -15.69 3.49
CA MET A 1 -7.61 -14.76 2.59
C MET A 1 -6.55 -14.08 3.42
N THR A 2 -5.29 -14.34 3.12
CA THR A 2 -4.16 -13.72 3.81
C THR A 2 -3.60 -12.63 2.91
N PHE A 3 -3.28 -11.49 3.51
CA PHE A 3 -2.67 -10.37 2.81
C PHE A 3 -1.17 -10.45 2.99
N THR A 4 -0.40 -10.47 1.91
CA THR A 4 1.06 -10.55 1.96
C THR A 4 1.67 -9.31 1.34
N LEU A 5 2.54 -8.63 2.09
CA LEU A 5 3.28 -7.46 1.62
C LEU A 5 4.78 -7.73 1.67
N SER A 6 5.44 -7.49 0.54
CA SER A 6 6.89 -7.35 0.43
C SER A 6 7.21 -6.45 -0.75
N HIS A 7 8.45 -5.95 -0.82
CA HIS A 7 8.89 -5.17 -1.99
C HIS A 7 8.80 -6.00 -3.27
N ALA A 8 9.10 -7.30 -3.21
CA ALA A 8 8.98 -8.20 -4.35
C ALA A 8 7.52 -8.33 -4.82
N VAL A 9 6.57 -8.48 -3.89
CA VAL A 9 5.12 -8.53 -4.22
C VAL A 9 4.68 -7.21 -4.87
N LEU A 10 5.11 -6.06 -4.36
CA LEU A 10 4.79 -4.76 -4.95
C LEU A 10 5.37 -4.61 -6.36
N ASP A 11 6.59 -5.08 -6.58
CA ASP A 11 7.24 -5.06 -7.90
C ASP A 11 6.54 -6.02 -8.89
N GLU A 12 6.10 -7.20 -8.42
CA GLU A 12 5.30 -8.15 -9.20
C GLU A 12 3.94 -7.59 -9.59
N ILE A 13 3.28 -6.85 -8.69
CA ILE A 13 2.02 -6.15 -8.98
C ILE A 13 2.24 -5.15 -10.11
N LEU A 14 3.26 -4.29 -10.03
CA LEU A 14 3.56 -3.34 -11.11
C LEU A 14 3.87 -4.06 -12.43
N ALA A 15 4.70 -5.12 -12.39
CA ALA A 15 5.08 -5.91 -13.56
C ALA A 15 3.85 -6.57 -14.23
N ARG A 16 2.94 -7.14 -13.45
CA ARG A 16 1.68 -7.75 -13.93
C ARG A 16 0.82 -6.76 -14.69
N HIS A 17 0.77 -5.51 -14.21
CA HIS A 17 0.03 -4.43 -14.84
C HIS A 17 0.83 -3.65 -15.89
N ARG A 18 2.08 -4.06 -16.18
CA ARG A 18 3.01 -3.39 -17.11
C ARG A 18 3.25 -1.91 -16.77
N ILE A 19 3.13 -1.57 -15.49
CA ILE A 19 3.35 -0.23 -14.96
C ILE A 19 4.82 -0.15 -14.52
N ARG A 20 5.49 0.95 -14.87
CA ARG A 20 6.85 1.23 -14.40
C ARG A 20 6.78 1.93 -13.05
N SER A 21 7.82 1.78 -12.23
CA SER A 21 7.90 2.45 -10.92
C SER A 21 7.87 3.98 -11.00
N ASN A 22 8.18 4.56 -12.16
CA ASN A 22 8.11 6.00 -12.42
C ASN A 22 6.82 6.45 -13.14
N ASP A 23 5.85 5.56 -13.36
CA ASP A 23 4.55 5.90 -13.94
C ASP A 23 3.55 6.22 -12.82
N LEU A 24 3.63 7.46 -12.31
CA LEU A 24 2.79 7.93 -11.20
C LEU A 24 1.30 7.75 -11.48
N THR A 25 0.85 8.14 -12.67
CA THR A 25 -0.56 8.05 -13.07
C THR A 25 -1.03 6.59 -13.19
N GLY A 26 -0.16 5.71 -13.68
CA GLY A 26 -0.43 4.28 -13.69
C GLY A 26 -0.60 3.72 -12.28
N ILE A 27 0.31 4.06 -11.38
CA ILE A 27 0.28 3.62 -9.97
C ILE A 27 -0.94 4.19 -9.25
N ASP A 28 -1.26 5.48 -9.42
CA ASP A 28 -2.48 6.09 -8.88
C ASP A 28 -3.71 5.27 -9.24
N LYS A 29 -3.94 5.04 -10.53
CA LYS A 29 -5.08 4.24 -11.01
C LYS A 29 -5.09 2.82 -10.44
N LEU A 30 -3.91 2.22 -10.26
CA LEU A 30 -3.77 0.85 -9.75
C LEU A 30 -4.12 0.74 -8.26
N PHE A 31 -3.84 1.79 -7.48
CA PHE A 31 -3.99 1.84 -6.02
C PHE A 31 -5.17 2.73 -5.57
N GLY A 32 -6.22 2.82 -6.39
CA GLY A 32 -7.49 3.43 -5.99
C GLY A 32 -7.73 4.87 -6.48
N GLY A 33 -6.95 5.34 -7.47
CA GLY A 33 -7.14 6.63 -8.11
C GLY A 33 -6.26 7.72 -7.48
N ALA A 34 -6.85 8.89 -7.21
CA ALA A 34 -6.11 10.00 -6.63
C ALA A 34 -5.45 9.57 -5.30
N ASP A 35 -4.18 9.91 -5.12
CA ASP A 35 -3.34 9.51 -3.99
C ASP A 35 -2.96 8.01 -3.97
N GLY A 36 -3.27 7.23 -5.01
CA GLY A 36 -2.86 5.81 -5.06
C GLY A 36 -1.34 5.62 -5.05
N TYR A 37 -0.60 6.51 -5.73
CA TYR A 37 0.87 6.54 -5.68
C TYR A 37 1.40 6.84 -4.29
N TYR A 38 0.72 7.70 -3.53
CA TYR A 38 1.05 7.96 -2.13
C TYR A 38 0.99 6.67 -1.31
N TRP A 39 -0.16 5.98 -1.35
CA TRP A 39 -0.35 4.75 -0.59
C TRP A 39 0.54 3.60 -1.05
N TYR A 40 0.89 3.53 -2.33
CA TYR A 40 1.92 2.61 -2.83
C TYR A 40 3.27 2.85 -2.14
N HIS A 41 3.69 4.12 -2.00
CA HIS A 41 4.93 4.46 -1.29
C HIS A 41 4.82 4.20 0.21
N THR A 42 3.68 4.49 0.83
CA THR A 42 3.41 4.14 2.24
C THR A 42 3.58 2.63 2.46
N LEU A 43 3.09 1.78 1.55
CA LEU A 43 3.30 0.32 1.62
C LEU A 43 4.78 -0.07 1.49
N ARG A 44 5.53 0.60 0.61
CA ARG A 44 6.98 0.38 0.51
C ARG A 44 7.73 0.80 1.76
N HIS A 45 7.26 1.84 2.45
CA HIS A 45 7.86 2.31 3.69
C HIS A 45 7.50 1.39 4.86
N LEU A 46 6.24 0.95 4.94
CA LEU A 46 5.73 0.02 5.95
C LEU A 46 6.54 -1.28 5.98
N CYS A 47 6.91 -1.81 4.81
CA CYS A 47 7.63 -3.07 4.70
C CYS A 47 9.14 -2.83 4.51
N PRO A 48 10.00 -3.25 5.46
CA PRO A 48 11.45 -3.16 5.29
C PRO A 48 11.94 -3.96 4.08
N LYS A 49 13.06 -3.52 3.49
CA LYS A 49 13.67 -4.24 2.35
C LYS A 49 14.10 -5.64 2.77
N GLY A 50 13.62 -6.65 2.03
CA GLY A 50 13.95 -8.06 2.26
C GLY A 50 13.02 -8.78 3.24
N GLU A 51 12.11 -8.06 3.89
CA GLU A 51 11.12 -8.63 4.80
C GLU A 51 9.81 -8.96 4.09
N VAL A 52 9.00 -9.79 4.76
CA VAL A 52 7.65 -10.13 4.34
C VAL A 52 6.71 -9.94 5.52
N MET A 53 5.67 -9.15 5.34
CA MET A 53 4.61 -8.93 6.32
C MET A 53 3.34 -9.65 5.88
N THR A 54 2.58 -10.16 6.85
CA THR A 54 1.31 -10.83 6.57
C THR A 54 0.21 -10.43 7.56
N TRP A 55 -1.01 -10.27 7.05
CA TRP A 55 -2.21 -10.03 7.87
C TRP A 55 -3.30 -11.04 7.54
N SER A 56 -4.09 -11.38 8.55
CA SER A 56 -5.18 -12.36 8.43
C SER A 56 -6.51 -11.70 8.07
N THR A 57 -6.66 -10.40 8.35
CA THR A 57 -7.87 -9.64 8.06
C THR A 57 -7.57 -8.33 7.34
N GLN A 58 -8.58 -7.81 6.64
CA GLN A 58 -8.49 -6.51 5.97
C GLN A 58 -8.42 -5.35 6.98
N GLU A 59 -8.99 -5.54 8.16
CA GLU A 59 -8.94 -4.56 9.25
C GLU A 59 -7.52 -4.44 9.83
N GLU A 60 -6.82 -5.56 10.01
CA GLU A 60 -5.41 -5.57 10.42
C GLU A 60 -4.52 -4.87 9.38
N LEU A 61 -4.74 -5.16 8.09
CA LEU A 61 -4.06 -4.48 7.00
C LEU A 61 -4.34 -2.97 7.00
N ARG A 62 -5.62 -2.57 7.15
CA ARG A 62 -6.01 -1.16 7.24
C ARG A 62 -5.31 -0.47 8.40
N ALA A 63 -5.31 -1.08 9.58
CA ALA A 63 -4.70 -0.53 10.78
C ALA A 63 -3.18 -0.37 10.62
N ALA A 64 -2.50 -1.33 9.99
CA ALA A 64 -1.07 -1.24 9.75
C ALA A 64 -0.71 -0.10 8.77
N VAL A 65 -1.45 0.01 7.65
CA VAL A 65 -1.19 1.04 6.63
C VAL A 65 -1.53 2.44 7.15
N GLN A 66 -2.63 2.61 7.88
CA GLN A 66 -2.96 3.89 8.49
C GLN A 66 -2.00 4.20 9.65
N GLY A 67 -1.56 3.20 10.41
CA GLY A 67 -0.68 3.40 11.57
C GLY A 67 0.67 3.99 11.19
N ILE A 68 1.30 3.51 10.11
CA ILE A 68 2.56 4.09 9.65
C ILE A 68 2.39 5.52 9.12
N GLU A 69 1.27 5.80 8.44
CA GLU A 69 0.93 7.16 8.01
C GLU A 69 0.73 8.10 9.19
N ASP A 70 0.00 7.65 10.21
CA ASP A 70 -0.26 8.42 11.43
C ASP A 70 1.05 8.70 12.19
N GLU A 71 1.96 7.72 12.24
CA GLU A 71 3.29 7.86 12.85
C GLU A 71 4.15 8.89 12.08
N THR A 72 4.31 8.72 10.76
CA THR A 72 5.10 9.65 9.93
C THR A 72 4.52 11.07 9.96
N ALA A 73 3.19 11.22 9.88
CA ALA A 73 2.55 12.52 9.96
C ALA A 73 2.75 13.19 11.32
N ALA A 74 2.74 12.41 12.41
CA ALA A 74 3.02 12.92 13.75
C ALA A 74 4.48 13.38 13.90
N GLU A 75 5.43 12.64 13.34
CA GLU A 75 6.86 13.01 13.31
C GLU A 75 7.09 14.32 12.54
N ASP A 76 6.38 14.50 11.43
CA ASP A 76 6.48 15.68 10.57
C ASP A 76 5.62 16.87 11.05
N GLU A 77 4.91 16.75 12.17
CA GLU A 77 3.95 17.74 12.71
C GLU A 77 2.87 18.17 11.70
N VAL A 78 2.44 17.25 10.83
CA VAL A 78 1.40 17.45 9.82
C VAL A 78 0.15 16.61 10.09
N LYS A 79 -0.94 16.95 9.41
CA LYS A 79 -2.18 16.15 9.49
C LYS A 79 -2.02 14.88 8.64
N PRO A 80 -2.34 13.68 9.18
CA PRO A 80 -2.25 12.45 8.42
C PRO A 80 -3.26 12.39 7.27
N GLN A 81 -2.82 11.83 6.16
CA GLN A 81 -3.72 11.43 5.09
C GLN A 81 -4.60 10.27 5.55
N GLN A 82 -5.81 10.22 5.00
CA GLN A 82 -6.81 9.23 5.42
C GLN A 82 -6.90 8.12 4.39
N LEU A 83 -6.71 6.87 4.83
CA LEU A 83 -6.84 5.70 3.97
C LEU A 83 -8.32 5.49 3.63
N ARG A 84 -8.69 5.91 2.41
CA ARG A 84 -10.05 5.85 1.90
C ARG A 84 -10.45 4.42 1.48
N PRO A 85 -11.77 4.11 1.43
CA PRO A 85 -12.24 2.77 1.07
C PRO A 85 -11.74 2.27 -0.29
N GLU A 86 -11.63 3.14 -1.30
CA GLU A 86 -11.15 2.80 -2.63
C GLU A 86 -9.68 2.36 -2.64
N HIS A 87 -8.84 3.00 -1.83
CA HIS A 87 -7.43 2.62 -1.69
C HIS A 87 -7.33 1.27 -0.99
N LEU A 88 -8.04 1.10 0.12
CA LEU A 88 -8.03 -0.15 0.86
C LEU A 88 -8.53 -1.32 0.01
N ALA A 89 -9.59 -1.13 -0.78
CA ALA A 89 -10.09 -2.15 -1.69
C ALA A 89 -9.05 -2.53 -2.76
N ALA A 90 -8.37 -1.54 -3.36
CA ALA A 90 -7.31 -1.80 -4.32
C ALA A 90 -6.12 -2.55 -3.69
N ILE A 91 -5.64 -2.10 -2.53
CA ILE A 91 -4.54 -2.74 -1.80
C ILE A 91 -4.91 -4.18 -1.43
N ALA A 92 -6.08 -4.38 -0.82
CA ALA A 92 -6.55 -5.71 -0.43
C ALA A 92 -6.71 -6.65 -1.64
N GLY A 93 -7.18 -6.13 -2.78
CA GLY A 93 -7.31 -6.89 -4.02
C GLY A 93 -5.97 -7.35 -4.61
N HIS A 94 -4.90 -6.56 -4.43
CA HIS A 94 -3.56 -6.91 -4.94
C HIS A 94 -2.75 -7.78 -3.99
N LEU A 95 -2.83 -7.52 -2.68
CA LEU A 95 -2.06 -8.24 -1.66
C LEU A 95 -2.73 -9.54 -1.20
N GLY A 96 -4.03 -9.67 -1.47
CA GLY A 96 -4.81 -10.84 -1.09
C GLY A 96 -4.41 -12.07 -1.90
N THR A 97 -3.98 -13.11 -1.19
CA THR A 97 -3.75 -14.43 -1.76
C THR A 97 -5.04 -15.27 -1.70
N PRO A 98 -5.43 -15.96 -2.80
CA PRO A 98 -6.57 -16.86 -2.82
C PRO A 98 -6.40 -18.06 -1.88
#